data_AF-A0A1L7WUK2-F1
#
_entry.id   AF-A0A1L7WUK2-F1
#
_cell.length_a   1.000
_cell.length_b   1.000
_cell.length_c   1.000
_cell.angle_alpha   90.00
_cell.angle_beta   90.00
_cell.angle_gamma   90.00
#
_symmetry.space_group_name_H-M   'P 1'
#
loop_
_entity.id
_entity.type
_entity.pdbx_description
1 polymer ?
#
loop_
_entity_poly.entity_id
_entity_poly.type
_entity_poly.pdbx_seq_one_letter_code
_entity_poly.pdbx_strand_id
1 'polypeptide(L)'
;MAENLHLLPTAASMKSDDGYVVETDFLIVGAGVAGGALACFLASHGLKAIMISSALGTSETPRAHLLNMAGMECLREIGLEEDCLKVGYRGDALSTMRWCRSMTGEEFARIHAWGSSPSQAGNMEAASPCRPLDLPQTELEPILLRYATHHGVSCLFSTTFVDFSRDSNFVVSAVKNNVSQQTYRIRSRYLFGCDGARSVITRSLNLPFSKNPSMGVAYNVLFNADLGHVMNYQKGHLHWIMQPDKEHKFGLAPERRRQNAELRESTTAGAARRTQLYVAIERAGREVDSLGIMMNQWYKSNAVYLDDESPRPPFVGDPIIVVDISTYPGKRLPHSWLSKDISSKPISTTDLAGKGSFCLLTGHGGEAWKLVATKVGTVLGVPIRSFAIGWGLDYRDIYRDWQVRFKTMDAFLFGQMDLLHGDQQR
;
A
#
# COMPACT_ATOMS: atom_id res chain seq x y z
N MET A 1 25.25 40.51 -5.39
CA MET A 1 23.87 40.15 -4.99
C MET A 1 23.80 38.63 -4.92
N ALA A 2 24.28 38.07 -3.82
CA ALA A 2 24.37 36.64 -3.60
C ALA A 2 24.34 36.41 -2.09
N GLU A 3 23.16 36.45 -1.49
CA GLU A 3 22.92 36.10 -0.10
C GLU A 3 21.51 35.52 -0.04
N ASN A 4 21.42 34.19 0.11
CA ASN A 4 20.32 33.45 0.75
C ASN A 4 20.63 31.94 0.66
N LEU A 5 21.70 31.52 1.34
CA LEU A 5 22.01 30.11 1.55
C LEU A 5 22.23 29.85 3.05
N HIS A 6 21.17 29.98 3.83
CA HIS A 6 21.02 29.40 5.17
C HIS A 6 19.55 28.99 5.28
N LEU A 7 19.21 27.76 5.65
CA LEU A 7 19.12 27.32 7.04
C LEU A 7 19.45 25.82 7.15
N LEU A 8 20.69 25.50 7.56
CA LEU A 8 20.93 24.30 8.38
C LEU A 8 20.43 24.64 9.80
N PRO A 9 19.82 23.68 10.53
CA PRO A 9 19.50 23.91 11.94
C PRO A 9 20.79 24.25 12.68
N THR A 10 20.80 25.41 13.35
CA THR A 10 21.87 25.79 14.26
C THR A 10 21.97 24.74 15.36
N ALA A 11 23.06 23.98 15.33
CA ALA A 11 23.41 23.07 16.41
C ALA A 11 23.59 23.89 17.69
N ALA A 12 22.65 23.79 18.61
CA ALA A 12 22.93 24.06 20.01
C ALA A 12 23.90 22.97 20.48
N SER A 13 25.21 23.22 20.31
CA SER A 13 26.24 22.26 20.70
C SER A 13 26.36 22.24 22.22
N MET A 14 25.87 21.18 22.85
CA MET A 14 26.42 20.76 24.13
C MET A 14 27.65 19.90 23.81
N LYS A 15 28.85 20.43 24.08
CA LYS A 15 30.07 19.63 24.08
C LYS A 15 30.00 18.65 25.25
N SER A 16 29.67 17.39 24.99
CA SER A 16 30.13 16.27 25.82
C SER A 16 31.49 15.79 25.29
N ASP A 17 32.36 15.28 26.15
CA ASP A 17 33.75 14.92 25.87
C ASP A 17 33.98 13.89 24.72
N ASP A 18 32.93 13.38 24.07
CA ASP A 18 32.96 12.31 23.05
C ASP A 18 32.58 12.73 21.60
N GLY A 19 32.78 14.00 21.24
CA GLY A 19 32.55 14.51 19.88
C GLY A 19 31.10 14.90 19.58
N TYR A 20 30.87 15.60 18.46
CA TYR A 20 29.57 16.18 18.11
C TYR A 20 28.46 15.12 18.03
N VAL A 21 27.48 15.19 18.93
CA VAL A 21 26.27 14.35 18.94
C VAL A 21 25.10 15.19 18.43
N VAL A 22 24.49 14.75 17.33
CA VAL A 22 23.20 15.29 16.85
C VAL A 22 22.08 14.53 17.56
N GLU A 23 21.01 15.21 17.95
CA GLU A 23 19.89 14.60 18.68
C GLU A 23 18.58 14.66 17.90
N THR A 24 17.79 13.60 17.99
CA THR A 24 16.42 13.51 17.45
C THR A 24 15.63 12.48 18.21
N ASP A 25 14.30 12.53 18.24
CA ASP A 25 13.55 11.40 18.80
C ASP A 25 13.53 10.21 17.84
N PHE A 26 13.50 10.47 16.53
CA PHE A 26 13.32 9.46 15.49
C PHE A 26 14.42 9.56 14.43
N LEU A 27 15.28 8.55 14.36
CA LEU A 27 16.26 8.39 13.28
C LEU A 27 15.76 7.33 12.29
N ILE A 28 15.59 7.73 11.02
CA ILE A 28 15.19 6.86 9.92
C ILE A 28 16.39 6.63 9.01
N VAL A 29 16.78 5.36 8.82
CA VAL A 29 17.90 5.00 7.95
C VAL A 29 17.37 4.47 6.63
N GLY A 30 17.49 5.27 5.58
CA GLY A 30 17.01 5.00 4.23
C GLY A 30 15.92 5.99 3.80
N ALA A 31 16.11 6.64 2.65
CA ALA A 31 15.17 7.62 2.08
C ALA A 31 14.42 7.09 0.84
N GLY A 32 14.32 5.77 0.67
CA GLY A 32 13.43 5.15 -0.32
C GLY A 32 11.97 5.18 0.14
N VAL A 33 11.07 4.56 -0.63
CA VAL A 33 9.61 4.57 -0.36
C VAL A 33 9.24 4.28 1.10
N ALA A 34 9.83 3.25 1.72
CA ALA A 34 9.52 2.88 3.11
C ALA A 34 9.88 3.99 4.12
N GLY A 35 11.10 4.52 4.03
CA GLY A 35 11.57 5.58 4.94
C GLY A 35 10.88 6.92 4.66
N GLY A 36 10.68 7.25 3.38
CA GLY A 36 9.93 8.44 2.97
C GLY A 36 8.49 8.42 3.44
N ALA A 37 7.79 7.28 3.33
CA ALA A 37 6.44 7.13 3.84
C ALA A 37 6.38 7.26 5.37
N LEU A 38 7.27 6.57 6.10
CA LEU A 38 7.37 6.69 7.56
C LEU A 38 7.62 8.14 7.98
N ALA A 39 8.55 8.83 7.32
CA ALA A 39 8.83 10.24 7.56
C ALA A 39 7.60 11.11 7.34
N CYS A 40 6.82 10.87 6.28
CA CYS A 40 5.58 11.60 6.03
C CYS A 40 4.55 11.38 7.15
N PHE A 41 4.34 10.14 7.59
CA PHE A 41 3.37 9.85 8.66
C PHE A 41 3.77 10.48 9.99
N LEU A 42 5.05 10.39 10.39
CA LEU A 42 5.56 11.09 11.57
C LEU A 42 5.31 12.60 11.45
N ALA A 43 5.67 13.19 10.32
CA ALA A 43 5.52 14.62 10.08
C ALA A 43 4.05 15.08 10.07
N SER A 44 3.14 14.25 9.53
CA SER A 44 1.70 14.52 9.52
C SER A 44 1.09 14.57 10.93
N HIS A 45 1.75 13.95 11.91
CA HIS A 45 1.41 14.01 13.33
C HIS A 45 2.25 15.03 14.12
N GLY A 46 2.98 15.91 13.43
CA GLY A 46 3.81 16.95 14.04
C GLY A 46 5.11 16.43 14.68
N LEU A 47 5.48 15.16 14.43
CA LEU A 47 6.70 14.56 14.95
C LEU A 47 7.89 14.88 14.03
N LYS A 48 8.98 15.36 14.63
CA LYS A 48 10.22 15.70 13.92
C LYS A 48 11.17 14.52 13.90
N ALA A 49 11.78 14.26 12.75
CA ALA A 49 12.72 13.16 12.56
C ALA A 49 13.97 13.61 11.79
N ILE A 50 15.04 12.83 11.91
CA ILE A 50 16.17 12.87 10.98
C ILE A 50 16.09 11.62 10.11
N MET A 51 16.06 11.81 8.79
CA MET A 51 16.15 10.75 7.81
C MET A 51 17.51 10.82 7.11
N ILE A 52 18.24 9.70 7.06
CA ILE A 52 19.53 9.63 6.38
C ILE A 52 19.47 8.69 5.18
N SER A 53 20.31 8.93 4.17
CA SER A 53 20.48 8.02 3.03
C SER A 53 21.90 8.07 2.52
N SER A 54 22.47 6.91 2.18
CA SER A 54 23.80 6.84 1.56
C SER A 54 23.80 7.29 0.10
N ALA A 55 22.62 7.30 -0.56
CA ALA A 55 22.44 7.77 -1.93
C ALA A 55 22.68 9.29 -2.04
N LEU A 56 22.92 9.78 -3.27
CA LEU A 56 23.06 11.21 -3.55
C LEU A 56 21.71 11.94 -3.60
N GLY A 57 20.63 11.23 -3.92
CA GLY A 57 19.27 11.74 -4.05
C GLY A 57 18.24 10.61 -4.11
N THR A 58 17.03 10.92 -4.59
CA THR A 58 15.98 9.93 -4.89
C THR A 58 16.34 9.05 -6.10
N SER A 59 15.56 8.00 -6.34
CA SER A 59 15.75 7.10 -7.48
C SER A 59 15.88 7.83 -8.82
N GLU A 60 16.84 7.42 -9.64
CA GLU A 60 16.91 7.82 -11.07
C GLU A 60 16.30 6.77 -12.00
N THR A 61 15.89 5.61 -11.47
CA THR A 61 15.26 4.52 -12.25
C THR A 61 13.89 4.16 -11.69
N PRO A 62 12.92 3.72 -12.54
CA PRO A 62 11.54 3.50 -12.12
C PRO A 62 11.36 2.55 -10.93
N ARG A 63 12.14 1.46 -10.89
CA ARG A 63 12.02 0.38 -9.88
C ARG A 63 10.56 -0.11 -9.78
N ALA A 64 9.98 -0.18 -8.58
CA ALA A 64 8.57 -0.51 -8.43
C ALA A 64 7.70 0.64 -8.96
N HIS A 65 6.59 0.31 -9.61
CA HIS A 65 5.74 1.32 -10.25
C HIS A 65 4.26 1.15 -9.96
N LEU A 66 3.76 -0.06 -9.71
CA LEU A 66 2.38 -0.21 -9.28
C LEU A 66 2.19 0.10 -7.79
N LEU A 67 1.42 1.15 -7.49
CA LEU A 67 0.93 1.46 -6.15
C LEU A 67 -0.51 0.94 -6.01
N ASN A 68 -0.75 0.05 -5.05
CA ASN A 68 -2.05 -0.55 -4.82
C ASN A 68 -3.01 0.36 -4.05
N MET A 69 -4.28 -0.04 -3.94
CA MET A 69 -5.33 0.73 -3.27
C MET A 69 -5.04 0.98 -1.78
N ALA A 70 -4.50 -0.03 -1.08
CA ALA A 70 -4.13 0.13 0.34
C ALA A 70 -3.05 1.19 0.54
N GLY A 71 -2.03 1.23 -0.34
CA GLY A 71 -1.00 2.27 -0.35
C GLY A 71 -1.56 3.65 -0.72
N MET A 72 -2.46 3.72 -1.71
CA MET A 72 -3.14 4.96 -2.07
C MET A 72 -4.01 5.51 -0.93
N GLU A 73 -4.75 4.66 -0.22
CA GLU A 73 -5.53 5.07 0.96
C GLU A 73 -4.64 5.66 2.07
N CYS A 74 -3.47 5.07 2.30
CA CYS A 74 -2.47 5.62 3.22
C CYS A 74 -2.02 7.02 2.80
N LEU A 75 -1.73 7.25 1.51
CA LEU A 75 -1.34 8.57 1.01
C LEU A 75 -2.50 9.57 1.00
N ARG A 76 -3.73 9.11 0.72
CA ARG A 76 -4.96 9.89 0.85
C ARG A 76 -5.17 10.39 2.28
N GLU A 77 -4.86 9.56 3.29
CA GLU A 77 -4.98 9.94 4.70
C GLU A 77 -4.16 11.18 5.05
N ILE A 78 -2.96 11.32 4.50
CA ILE A 78 -2.07 12.45 4.75
C ILE A 78 -2.12 13.53 3.67
N GLY A 79 -3.09 13.45 2.75
CA GLY A 79 -3.37 14.47 1.74
C GLY A 79 -2.47 14.42 0.50
N LEU A 80 -1.81 13.29 0.23
CA LEU A 80 -0.88 13.12 -0.88
C LEU A 80 -1.49 12.48 -2.14
N GLU A 81 -2.71 11.94 -2.06
CA GLU A 81 -3.34 11.27 -3.20
C GLU A 81 -3.38 12.14 -4.47
N GLU A 82 -3.81 13.40 -4.37
CA GLU A 82 -3.92 14.30 -5.53
C GLU A 82 -2.56 14.57 -6.18
N ASP A 83 -1.49 14.68 -5.38
CA ASP A 83 -0.14 14.84 -5.91
C ASP A 83 0.33 13.58 -6.63
N CYS A 84 -0.03 12.40 -6.15
CA CYS A 84 0.21 11.14 -6.84
C CYS A 84 -0.58 11.04 -8.15
N LEU A 85 -1.87 11.39 -8.15
CA LEU A 85 -2.76 11.31 -9.32
C LEU A 85 -2.36 12.25 -10.47
N LYS A 86 -1.65 13.35 -10.16
CA LYS A 86 -1.13 14.30 -11.16
C LYS A 86 0.00 13.72 -12.01
N VAL A 87 0.83 12.85 -11.44
CA VAL A 87 2.03 12.32 -12.11
C VAL A 87 1.93 10.83 -12.42
N GLY A 88 1.02 10.09 -11.77
CA GLY A 88 0.78 8.67 -12.04
C GLY A 88 -0.06 8.42 -13.29
N TYR A 89 0.26 7.34 -14.00
CA TYR A 89 -0.47 6.90 -15.18
C TYR A 89 -1.76 6.16 -14.82
N ARG A 90 -2.85 6.54 -15.50
CA ARG A 90 -4.21 6.03 -15.29
C ARG A 90 -4.94 5.64 -16.58
N GLY A 91 -4.21 5.57 -17.69
CA GLY A 91 -4.80 5.26 -19.00
C GLY A 91 -5.10 3.78 -19.17
N ASP A 92 -5.81 3.46 -20.26
CA ASP A 92 -6.32 2.10 -20.51
C ASP A 92 -5.23 1.02 -20.58
N ALA A 93 -3.97 1.37 -20.83
CA ALA A 93 -2.89 0.38 -20.84
C ALA A 93 -2.74 -0.32 -19.49
N LEU A 94 -3.09 0.35 -18.38
CA LEU A 94 -3.09 -0.26 -17.05
C LEU A 94 -4.05 -1.47 -16.98
N SER A 95 -5.05 -1.56 -17.86
CA SER A 95 -6.13 -2.55 -17.74
C SER A 95 -5.76 -3.95 -18.22
N THR A 96 -4.58 -4.20 -18.80
CA THR A 96 -4.29 -5.51 -19.39
C THR A 96 -2.86 -5.97 -19.19
N MET A 97 -2.67 -7.29 -19.18
CA MET A 97 -1.37 -7.94 -19.33
C MET A 97 -1.39 -8.81 -20.59
N ARG A 98 -0.31 -8.75 -21.38
CA ARG A 98 -0.21 -9.39 -22.70
C ARG A 98 0.97 -10.34 -22.75
N TRP A 99 0.78 -11.51 -23.36
CA TRP A 99 1.87 -12.42 -23.78
C TRP A 99 1.99 -12.43 -25.29
N CYS A 100 3.21 -12.20 -25.80
CA CYS A 100 3.44 -12.10 -27.24
C CYS A 100 4.84 -12.57 -27.64
N ARG A 101 5.04 -12.79 -28.94
CA ARG A 101 6.35 -13.21 -29.50
C ARG A 101 7.37 -12.06 -29.57
N SER A 102 6.86 -10.87 -29.83
CA SER A 102 7.56 -9.58 -29.88
C SER A 102 6.50 -8.48 -29.79
N MET A 103 6.93 -7.22 -29.65
CA MET A 103 5.99 -6.09 -29.60
C MET A 103 5.05 -6.04 -30.81
N THR A 104 5.55 -6.36 -32.01
CA THR A 104 4.81 -6.37 -33.28
C THR A 104 4.40 -7.77 -33.75
N GLY A 105 4.72 -8.80 -32.99
CA GLY A 105 4.51 -10.20 -33.36
C GLY A 105 3.17 -10.77 -32.89
N GLU A 106 2.99 -12.06 -33.14
CA GLU A 106 1.83 -12.85 -32.68
C GLU A 106 1.59 -12.67 -31.18
N GLU A 107 0.33 -12.37 -30.84
CA GLU A 107 -0.16 -12.36 -29.47
C GLU A 107 -0.66 -13.75 -29.12
N PHE A 108 -0.14 -14.30 -28.02
CA PHE A 108 -0.55 -15.60 -27.53
C PHE A 108 -1.77 -15.49 -26.62
N ALA A 109 -1.82 -14.42 -25.82
CA ALA A 109 -2.87 -14.19 -24.85
C ALA A 109 -2.90 -12.75 -24.36
N ARG A 110 -4.06 -12.34 -23.87
CA ARG A 110 -4.26 -11.11 -23.12
C ARG A 110 -5.32 -11.33 -22.07
N ILE A 111 -5.07 -10.79 -20.88
CA ILE A 111 -6.00 -10.83 -19.76
C ILE A 111 -6.22 -9.43 -19.21
N HIS A 112 -7.32 -9.27 -18.48
CA HIS A 112 -7.54 -8.12 -17.63
C HIS A 112 -6.53 -8.10 -16.49
N ALA A 113 -6.09 -6.91 -16.11
CA ALA A 113 -5.17 -6.67 -15.01
C ALA A 113 -5.73 -5.61 -14.05
N TRP A 114 -5.29 -5.70 -12.80
CA TRP A 114 -5.53 -4.73 -11.73
C TRP A 114 -7.01 -4.38 -11.53
N GLY A 115 -7.86 -5.41 -11.57
CA GLY A 115 -9.30 -5.29 -11.31
C GLY A 115 -10.13 -4.62 -12.42
N SER A 116 -9.60 -4.59 -13.65
CA SER A 116 -10.29 -4.04 -14.83
C SER A 116 -11.28 -5.01 -15.50
N SER A 117 -11.33 -6.28 -15.08
CA SER A 117 -12.34 -7.20 -15.58
C SER A 117 -13.73 -6.77 -15.11
N PRO A 118 -14.80 -6.95 -15.91
CA PRO A 118 -16.15 -6.58 -15.49
C PRO A 118 -16.60 -7.26 -14.19
N SER A 119 -16.16 -8.49 -13.94
CA SER A 119 -16.46 -9.24 -12.71
C SER A 119 -15.76 -8.68 -11.47
N GLN A 120 -14.64 -7.96 -11.64
CA GLN A 120 -13.86 -7.41 -10.52
C GLN A 120 -14.02 -5.91 -10.34
N ALA A 121 -14.40 -5.18 -11.39
CA ALA A 121 -14.53 -3.73 -11.33
C ALA A 121 -15.46 -3.24 -10.20
N GLY A 122 -16.54 -3.98 -9.96
CA GLY A 122 -17.46 -3.73 -8.83
C GLY A 122 -16.83 -4.04 -7.47
N ASN A 123 -16.06 -5.14 -7.36
CA ASN A 123 -15.35 -5.48 -6.13
C ASN A 123 -14.28 -4.44 -5.77
N MET A 124 -13.57 -3.92 -6.78
CA MET A 124 -12.58 -2.85 -6.61
C MET A 124 -13.23 -1.58 -6.05
N GLU A 125 -14.34 -1.14 -6.67
CA GLU A 125 -15.10 0.04 -6.21
C GLU A 125 -15.67 -0.17 -4.80
N ALA A 126 -16.18 -1.37 -4.50
CA ALA A 126 -16.73 -1.68 -3.19
C ALA A 126 -15.65 -1.71 -2.09
N ALA A 127 -14.42 -2.08 -2.42
CA ALA A 127 -13.33 -2.30 -1.46
C ALA A 127 -12.63 -1.02 -1.00
N SER A 128 -12.55 0.02 -1.84
CA SER A 128 -11.73 1.20 -1.58
C SER A 128 -12.26 2.44 -2.32
N PRO A 129 -12.13 3.66 -1.74
CA PRO A 129 -12.33 4.89 -2.52
C PRO A 129 -11.19 5.17 -3.51
N CYS A 130 -10.08 4.44 -3.42
CA CYS A 130 -8.90 4.62 -4.25
C CYS A 130 -8.82 3.53 -5.33
N ARG A 131 -8.08 3.79 -6.40
CA ARG A 131 -7.77 2.82 -7.47
C ARG A 131 -6.26 2.58 -7.52
N PRO A 132 -5.80 1.42 -8.05
CA PRO A 132 -4.38 1.21 -8.34
C PRO A 132 -3.85 2.31 -9.27
N LEU A 133 -2.61 2.70 -9.06
CA LEU A 133 -1.95 3.77 -9.80
C LEU A 133 -0.58 3.28 -10.28
N ASP A 134 -0.29 3.47 -11.57
CA ASP A 134 1.07 3.27 -12.08
C ASP A 134 1.90 4.54 -11.82
N LEU A 135 2.68 4.48 -10.74
CA LEU A 135 3.48 5.55 -10.18
C LEU A 135 4.90 5.02 -9.86
N PRO A 136 5.87 5.17 -10.79
CA PRO A 136 7.24 4.73 -10.56
C PRO A 136 7.91 5.44 -9.38
N GLN A 137 8.90 4.79 -8.77
CA GLN A 137 9.64 5.37 -7.62
C GLN A 137 10.36 6.69 -7.95
N THR A 138 10.69 6.92 -9.23
CA THR A 138 11.21 8.21 -9.71
C THR A 138 10.26 9.37 -9.45
N GLU A 139 8.95 9.11 -9.41
CA GLU A 139 7.92 10.12 -9.16
C GLU A 139 7.42 10.09 -7.71
N LEU A 140 7.26 8.89 -7.12
CA LEU A 140 6.77 8.74 -5.74
C LEU A 140 7.77 9.26 -4.70
N GLU A 141 9.07 8.92 -4.82
CA GLU A 141 10.06 9.31 -3.80
C GLU A 141 10.18 10.83 -3.65
N PRO A 142 10.21 11.64 -4.73
CA PRO A 142 10.17 13.10 -4.61
C PRO A 142 8.92 13.65 -3.91
N ILE A 143 7.73 13.06 -4.15
CA ILE A 143 6.48 13.49 -3.48
C ILE A 143 6.62 13.29 -1.97
N LEU A 144 7.04 12.10 -1.54
CA LEU A 144 7.22 11.77 -0.13
C LEU A 144 8.28 12.65 0.52
N LEU A 145 9.43 12.80 -0.12
CA LEU A 145 10.53 13.60 0.41
C LEU A 145 10.12 15.07 0.56
N ARG A 146 9.45 15.65 -0.44
CA ARG A 146 8.96 17.03 -0.40
C ARG A 146 7.95 17.22 0.74
N TYR A 147 7.03 16.28 0.94
CA TYR A 147 6.08 16.37 2.04
C TYR A 147 6.79 16.33 3.39
N ALA A 148 7.64 15.32 3.61
CA ALA A 148 8.33 15.14 4.88
C ALA A 148 9.20 16.36 5.26
N THR A 149 9.97 16.91 4.32
CA THR A 149 10.88 18.03 4.60
C THR A 149 10.14 19.34 4.85
N HIS A 150 9.04 19.61 4.15
CA HIS A 150 8.18 20.76 4.45
C HIS A 150 7.47 20.66 5.81
N HIS A 151 7.32 19.45 6.35
CA HIS A 151 6.66 19.19 7.63
C HIS A 151 7.66 18.85 8.76
N GLY A 152 8.92 19.29 8.64
CA GLY A 152 9.88 19.31 9.76
C GLY A 152 10.80 18.10 9.88
N VAL A 153 10.85 17.22 8.88
CA VAL A 153 11.85 16.14 8.79
C VAL A 153 13.12 16.67 8.14
N SER A 154 14.26 16.50 8.80
CA SER A 154 15.56 16.78 8.18
C SER A 154 16.03 15.58 7.37
N CYS A 155 16.32 15.76 6.09
CA CYS A 155 16.83 14.68 5.24
C CYS A 155 18.30 14.91 4.88
N LEU A 156 19.16 13.95 5.22
CA LEU A 156 20.60 13.99 4.99
C LEU A 156 20.99 12.90 3.98
N PHE A 157 21.13 13.29 2.72
CA PHE A 157 21.72 12.43 1.68
C PHE A 157 23.23 12.32 1.86
N SER A 158 23.86 11.43 1.08
CA SER A 158 25.28 11.13 1.16
C SER A 158 25.75 10.81 2.58
N THR A 159 24.89 10.19 3.40
CA THR A 159 25.15 9.86 4.81
C THR A 159 24.90 8.39 5.03
N THR A 160 25.97 7.62 5.24
CA THR A 160 25.94 6.18 5.40
C THR A 160 25.83 5.81 6.87
N PHE A 161 24.85 4.96 7.20
CA PHE A 161 24.80 4.31 8.49
C PHE A 161 25.91 3.27 8.62
N VAL A 162 26.61 3.27 9.76
CA VAL A 162 27.73 2.35 10.01
C VAL A 162 27.32 1.28 11.01
N ASP A 163 26.96 1.69 12.23
CA ASP A 163 26.54 0.79 13.31
C ASP A 163 25.77 1.57 14.38
N PHE A 164 25.25 0.86 15.38
CA PHE A 164 24.60 1.47 16.54
C PHE A 164 24.92 0.73 17.83
N SER A 165 24.89 1.47 18.93
CA SER A 165 24.79 0.90 20.27
C SER A 165 23.50 1.38 20.93
N ARG A 166 23.04 0.63 21.92
CA ARG A 166 21.84 0.95 22.69
C ARG A 166 22.18 1.07 24.16
N ASP A 167 21.68 2.14 24.78
CA ASP A 167 21.62 2.29 26.24
C ASP A 167 20.18 2.08 26.74
N SER A 168 19.89 2.34 28.01
CA SER A 168 18.56 2.09 28.59
C SER A 168 17.44 2.90 27.93
N ASN A 169 17.72 4.09 27.39
CA ASN A 169 16.71 5.05 26.91
C ASN A 169 16.92 5.52 25.47
N PHE A 170 18.11 5.32 24.91
CA PHE A 170 18.52 5.85 23.62
C PHE A 170 19.31 4.84 22.79
N VAL A 171 19.35 5.11 21.49
CA VAL A 171 20.15 4.47 20.47
C VAL A 171 21.16 5.49 19.97
N VAL A 172 22.45 5.17 20.06
CA VAL A 172 23.54 5.99 19.53
C VAL A 172 24.02 5.37 18.23
N SER A 173 23.72 6.02 17.12
CA SER A 173 24.06 5.56 15.77
C SER A 173 25.30 6.28 15.25
N ALA A 174 26.30 5.51 14.81
CA ALA A 174 27.45 6.03 14.10
C ALA A 174 27.10 6.17 12.60
N VAL A 175 27.36 7.35 12.05
CA VAL A 175 27.09 7.68 10.66
C VAL A 175 28.30 8.34 10.02
N LYS A 176 28.51 8.09 8.72
CA LYS A 176 29.59 8.66 7.93
C LYS A 176 29.01 9.56 6.84
N ASN A 177 29.42 10.82 6.82
CA ASN A 177 29.12 11.70 5.70
C ASN A 177 30.09 11.34 4.54
N ASN A 178 29.54 10.89 3.42
CA ASN A 178 30.30 10.42 2.26
C ASN A 178 30.96 11.56 1.47
N VAL A 179 30.57 12.82 1.70
CA VAL A 179 31.19 13.98 1.04
C VAL A 179 32.42 14.43 1.82
N SER A 180 32.25 14.76 3.11
CA SER A 180 33.34 15.23 3.98
C SER A 180 34.22 14.10 4.53
N GLN A 181 33.79 12.84 4.38
CA GLN A 181 34.39 11.64 4.99
C GLN A 181 34.37 11.63 6.52
N GLN A 182 33.75 12.62 7.18
CA GLN A 182 33.66 12.67 8.63
C GLN A 182 32.64 11.67 9.17
N THR A 183 33.03 10.99 10.26
CA THR A 183 32.14 10.14 11.05
C THR A 183 31.69 10.91 12.29
N TYR A 184 30.40 10.87 12.59
CA TYR A 184 29.81 11.50 13.76
C TYR A 184 28.68 10.62 14.32
N ARG A 185 28.08 11.03 15.43
CA ARG A 185 27.06 10.25 16.14
C ARG A 185 25.71 10.97 16.15
N ILE A 186 24.64 10.19 16.00
CA ILE A 186 23.26 10.63 16.18
C ILE A 186 22.67 9.86 17.37
N ARG A 187 22.23 10.57 18.41
CA ARG A 187 21.49 10.00 19.54
C ARG A 187 20.01 10.10 19.25
N SER A 188 19.30 8.98 19.33
CA SER A 188 17.87 8.90 19.08
C SER A 188 17.11 8.04 20.07
N ARG A 189 15.81 8.28 20.29
CA ARG A 189 14.98 7.37 21.09
C ARG A 189 14.60 6.13 20.28
N TYR A 190 14.36 6.31 18.99
CA TYR A 190 13.98 5.26 18.06
C TYR A 190 14.86 5.28 16.80
N LEU A 191 15.32 4.09 16.42
CA LEU A 191 16.03 3.84 15.17
C LEU A 191 15.16 2.97 14.26
N PHE A 192 14.84 3.47 13.06
CA PHE A 192 14.09 2.74 12.05
C PHE A 192 15.00 2.30 10.90
N GLY A 193 15.09 0.99 10.69
CA GLY A 193 15.82 0.39 9.56
C GLY A 193 14.96 0.33 8.30
N CYS A 194 15.09 1.34 7.44
CA CYS A 194 14.48 1.41 6.11
C CYS A 194 15.56 1.28 5.01
N ASP A 195 16.66 0.59 5.30
CA ASP A 195 17.93 0.57 4.57
C ASP A 195 18.02 -0.52 3.49
N GLY A 196 16.86 -1.05 3.09
CA GLY A 196 16.69 -1.91 1.92
C GLY A 196 17.13 -3.36 2.10
N ALA A 197 17.16 -4.11 0.98
CA ALA A 197 17.34 -5.56 0.97
C ALA A 197 18.66 -6.06 1.58
N ARG A 198 19.68 -5.19 1.68
CA ARG A 198 20.97 -5.47 2.30
C ARG A 198 21.13 -4.71 3.62
N SER A 199 20.05 -4.56 4.38
CA SER A 199 20.01 -3.86 5.66
C SER A 199 21.18 -4.20 6.58
N VAL A 200 21.94 -3.18 6.99
CA VAL A 200 23.01 -3.29 7.99
C VAL A 200 22.37 -3.48 9.36
N ILE A 201 21.32 -2.71 9.66
CA ILE A 201 20.62 -2.77 10.95
C ILE A 201 20.09 -4.18 11.23
N THR A 202 19.46 -4.79 10.24
CA THR A 202 18.90 -6.14 10.38
C THR A 202 19.99 -7.19 10.65
N ARG A 203 21.16 -7.05 10.02
CA ARG A 203 22.31 -7.92 10.28
C ARG A 203 22.91 -7.68 11.67
N SER A 204 23.09 -6.43 12.10
CA SER A 204 23.59 -6.09 13.44
C SER A 204 22.68 -6.63 14.54
N LEU A 205 21.36 -6.66 14.31
CA LEU A 205 20.38 -7.25 15.24
C LEU A 205 20.29 -8.79 15.17
N ASN A 206 20.98 -9.43 14.23
CA ASN A 206 20.88 -10.88 13.98
C ASN A 206 19.43 -11.37 13.81
N LEU A 207 18.57 -10.59 13.14
CA LEU A 207 17.19 -11.02 12.93
C LEU A 207 17.14 -12.25 12.00
N PRO A 208 16.35 -13.29 12.34
CA PRO A 208 16.29 -14.50 11.55
C PRO A 208 15.56 -14.27 10.22
N PHE A 209 16.09 -14.85 9.14
CA PHE A 209 15.45 -14.87 7.83
C PHE A 209 15.19 -16.31 7.37
N SER A 210 13.98 -16.58 6.89
CA SER A 210 13.70 -17.75 6.06
C SER A 210 14.23 -17.50 4.64
N LYS A 211 15.29 -18.22 4.25
CA LYS A 211 15.88 -18.11 2.91
C LYS A 211 15.28 -19.14 1.97
N ASN A 212 14.64 -18.66 0.91
CA ASN A 212 14.23 -19.49 -0.23
C ASN A 212 15.28 -19.40 -1.36
N PRO A 213 15.35 -20.40 -2.27
CA PRO A 213 16.24 -20.34 -3.42
C PRO A 213 16.01 -19.08 -4.27
N SER A 214 17.09 -18.50 -4.79
CA SER A 214 16.98 -17.38 -5.73
C SER A 214 16.29 -17.84 -7.02
N MET A 215 15.31 -17.07 -7.48
CA MET A 215 14.58 -17.31 -8.73
C MET A 215 15.33 -16.81 -9.98
N GLY A 216 16.55 -16.26 -9.81
CA GLY A 216 17.39 -15.75 -10.88
C GLY A 216 17.80 -14.29 -10.70
N VAL A 217 18.44 -13.73 -11.74
CA VAL A 217 18.86 -12.32 -11.79
C VAL A 217 18.03 -11.62 -12.86
N ALA A 218 17.42 -10.48 -12.51
CA ALA A 218 16.74 -9.60 -13.46
C ALA A 218 17.69 -8.48 -13.91
N TYR A 219 17.80 -8.27 -15.22
CA TYR A 219 18.49 -7.14 -15.82
C TYR A 219 17.45 -6.16 -16.33
N ASN A 220 17.41 -4.96 -15.74
CA ASN A 220 16.49 -3.91 -16.16
C ASN A 220 17.19 -2.96 -17.12
N VAL A 221 16.64 -2.80 -18.33
CA VAL A 221 17.14 -1.88 -19.36
C VAL A 221 16.10 -0.77 -19.56
N LEU A 222 16.46 0.45 -19.16
CA LEU A 222 15.65 1.63 -19.41
C LEU A 222 16.04 2.23 -20.77
N PHE A 223 15.07 2.39 -21.66
CA PHE A 223 15.28 3.03 -22.97
C PHE A 223 14.01 3.78 -23.39
N ASN A 224 14.16 4.68 -24.36
CA ASN A 224 13.06 5.47 -24.91
C ASN A 224 12.84 5.08 -26.38
N ALA A 225 11.61 4.75 -26.75
CA ALA A 225 11.21 4.41 -28.10
C ALA A 225 9.73 4.76 -28.32
N ASP A 226 9.40 5.35 -29.47
CA ASP A 226 8.00 5.59 -29.85
C ASP A 226 7.36 4.31 -30.40
N LEU A 227 6.49 3.71 -29.58
CA LEU A 227 5.70 2.53 -29.92
C LEU A 227 4.21 2.86 -30.07
N GLY A 228 3.81 4.13 -30.21
CA GLY A 228 2.41 4.54 -30.27
C GLY A 228 1.63 3.80 -31.37
N HIS A 229 2.25 3.62 -32.53
CA HIS A 229 1.69 2.87 -33.66
C HIS A 229 1.42 1.39 -33.36
N VAL A 230 2.14 0.77 -32.42
CA VAL A 230 1.94 -0.62 -31.97
C VAL A 230 0.89 -0.68 -30.86
N MET A 231 0.85 0.33 -29.99
CA MET A 231 0.09 0.32 -28.75
C MET A 231 -1.41 0.63 -28.92
N ASN A 232 -1.85 1.14 -30.07
CA ASN A 232 -3.26 1.52 -30.30
C ASN A 232 -4.27 0.39 -29.99
N TYR A 233 -3.99 -0.82 -30.49
CA TYR A 233 -4.87 -1.99 -30.33
C TYR A 233 -4.26 -3.09 -29.45
N GLN A 234 -2.98 -2.94 -29.08
CA GLN A 234 -2.20 -3.92 -28.32
C GLN A 234 -1.75 -3.37 -26.96
N LYS A 235 -2.65 -2.60 -26.33
CA LYS A 235 -2.46 -2.03 -25.00
C LYS A 235 -2.20 -3.13 -23.97
N GLY A 236 -1.28 -2.84 -23.07
CA GLY A 236 -0.87 -3.69 -21.97
C GLY A 236 0.00 -2.87 -21.01
N HIS A 237 -0.18 -3.11 -19.71
CA HIS A 237 0.66 -2.57 -18.67
C HIS A 237 1.98 -3.34 -18.65
N LEU A 238 1.87 -4.65 -18.82
CA LEU A 238 2.97 -5.60 -18.90
C LEU A 238 2.88 -6.40 -20.19
N HIS A 239 3.99 -6.45 -20.92
CA HIS A 239 4.16 -7.28 -22.12
C HIS A 239 5.20 -8.36 -21.85
N TRP A 240 4.74 -9.59 -21.68
CA TRP A 240 5.59 -10.76 -21.58
C TRP A 240 5.98 -11.22 -22.98
N ILE A 241 7.18 -10.82 -23.40
CA ILE A 241 7.76 -11.23 -24.67
C ILE A 241 8.42 -12.60 -24.52
N MET A 242 7.90 -13.61 -25.20
CA MET A 242 8.35 -14.99 -25.09
C MET A 242 8.65 -15.61 -26.45
N GLN A 243 9.77 -16.32 -26.55
CA GLN A 243 10.19 -17.06 -27.74
C GLN A 243 10.51 -18.50 -27.35
N PRO A 244 9.50 -19.29 -26.92
CA PRO A 244 9.71 -20.62 -26.34
C PRO A 244 10.26 -21.62 -27.36
N ASP A 245 10.05 -21.37 -28.66
CA ASP A 245 10.48 -22.18 -29.78
C ASP A 245 11.93 -21.89 -30.24
N LYS A 246 12.58 -20.85 -29.71
CA LYS A 246 13.99 -20.58 -29.95
C LYS A 246 14.88 -21.43 -29.05
N GLU A 247 16.06 -21.77 -29.57
CA GLU A 247 17.07 -22.50 -28.82
C GLU A 247 17.54 -21.67 -27.62
N HIS A 248 17.39 -22.25 -26.43
CA HIS A 248 17.84 -21.68 -25.15
C HIS A 248 18.73 -22.70 -24.44
N LYS A 249 19.48 -22.26 -23.42
CA LYS A 249 20.40 -23.12 -22.64
C LYS A 249 19.75 -24.37 -22.02
N PHE A 250 18.42 -24.43 -21.98
CA PHE A 250 17.65 -25.55 -21.41
C PHE A 250 17.23 -26.62 -22.43
N GLY A 251 17.52 -26.46 -23.73
CA GLY A 251 17.29 -27.50 -24.76
C GLY A 251 15.83 -27.87 -25.04
N LEU A 252 14.88 -27.05 -24.60
CA LEU A 252 13.44 -27.33 -24.72
C LEU A 252 12.84 -26.94 -26.09
N ALA A 253 13.61 -26.29 -26.96
CA ALA A 253 13.11 -25.68 -28.19
C ALA A 253 12.47 -26.67 -29.20
N PRO A 254 13.02 -27.89 -29.43
CA PRO A 254 12.38 -28.85 -30.32
C PRO A 254 10.99 -29.26 -29.83
N GLU A 255 10.85 -29.47 -28.53
CA GLU A 255 9.57 -29.85 -27.92
C GLU A 255 8.59 -28.68 -27.94
N ARG A 256 9.03 -27.45 -27.63
CA ARG A 256 8.19 -26.25 -27.73
C ARG A 256 7.71 -25.99 -29.16
N ARG A 257 8.53 -26.25 -30.17
CA ARG A 257 8.11 -26.16 -31.59
C ARG A 257 6.98 -27.15 -31.90
N ARG A 258 7.09 -28.40 -31.44
CA ARG A 258 6.04 -29.40 -31.58
C ARG A 258 4.74 -28.96 -30.88
N GLN A 259 4.84 -28.56 -29.62
CA GLN A 259 3.70 -28.10 -28.82
C GLN A 259 3.01 -26.87 -29.43
N ASN A 260 3.79 -25.94 -29.99
CA ASN A 260 3.23 -24.76 -30.67
C ASN A 260 2.54 -25.13 -31.99
N ALA A 261 3.05 -26.13 -32.72
CA ALA A 261 2.38 -26.62 -33.92
C ALA A 261 1.04 -27.28 -33.59
N GLU A 262 0.98 -28.10 -32.52
CA GLU A 262 -0.25 -28.75 -32.03
C GLU A 262 -1.37 -27.74 -31.75
N LEU A 263 -1.06 -26.54 -31.25
CA LEU A 263 -2.07 -25.50 -30.97
C LEU A 263 -2.91 -25.13 -32.20
N ARG A 264 -2.35 -25.26 -33.41
CA ARG A 264 -3.00 -24.91 -34.68
C ARG A 264 -3.80 -26.06 -35.27
N GLU A 265 -3.66 -27.27 -34.73
CA GLU A 265 -4.33 -28.45 -35.25
C GLU A 265 -5.78 -28.56 -34.73
N SER A 266 -6.66 -29.05 -35.60
CA SER A 266 -8.04 -29.41 -35.26
C SER A 266 -8.13 -30.86 -34.77
N THR A 267 -7.20 -31.26 -33.90
CA THR A 267 -7.11 -32.60 -33.30
C THR A 267 -7.49 -32.57 -31.82
N THR A 268 -7.77 -33.74 -31.23
CA THR A 268 -7.99 -33.87 -29.78
C THR A 268 -6.77 -33.40 -28.99
N ALA A 269 -5.57 -33.70 -29.48
CA ALA A 269 -4.31 -33.23 -28.89
C ALA A 269 -4.21 -31.70 -28.93
N GLY A 270 -4.50 -31.07 -30.08
CA GLY A 270 -4.53 -29.61 -30.21
C GLY A 270 -5.56 -28.93 -29.29
N ALA A 271 -6.75 -29.51 -29.14
CA ALA A 271 -7.76 -29.02 -28.21
C ALA A 271 -7.31 -29.11 -26.74
N ALA A 272 -6.72 -30.24 -26.35
CA ALA A 272 -6.14 -30.40 -25.02
C ALA A 272 -5.00 -29.41 -24.77
N ARG A 273 -4.16 -29.15 -25.77
CA ARG A 273 -3.06 -28.18 -25.69
C ARG A 273 -3.55 -26.75 -25.50
N ARG A 274 -4.57 -26.31 -26.27
CA ARG A 274 -5.20 -24.98 -26.09
C ARG A 274 -5.79 -24.83 -24.69
N THR A 275 -6.43 -25.88 -24.17
CA THR A 275 -6.94 -25.90 -22.79
C THR A 275 -5.84 -25.72 -21.75
N GLN A 276 -4.72 -26.44 -21.89
CA GLN A 276 -3.56 -26.28 -21.01
C GLN A 276 -2.98 -24.86 -21.05
N LEU A 277 -2.91 -24.27 -22.24
CA LEU A 277 -2.45 -22.89 -22.41
C LEU A 277 -3.38 -21.91 -21.69
N TYR A 278 -4.71 -22.04 -21.87
CA TYR A 278 -5.68 -21.20 -21.16
C TYR A 278 -5.56 -21.33 -19.64
N VAL A 279 -5.46 -22.55 -19.11
CA VAL A 279 -5.28 -22.76 -17.66
C VAL A 279 -3.98 -22.12 -17.15
N ALA A 280 -2.90 -22.18 -17.93
CA ALA A 280 -1.63 -21.53 -17.57
C ALA A 280 -1.74 -20.00 -17.56
N ILE A 281 -2.46 -19.42 -18.53
CA ILE A 281 -2.73 -17.98 -18.60
C ILE A 281 -3.56 -17.52 -17.40
N GLU A 282 -4.66 -18.23 -17.08
CA GLU A 282 -5.50 -17.93 -15.92
C GLU A 282 -4.72 -18.01 -14.61
N ARG A 283 -3.84 -19.02 -14.47
CA ARG A 283 -2.97 -19.14 -13.31
C ARG A 283 -2.01 -17.95 -13.17
N ALA A 284 -1.45 -17.48 -14.28
CA ALA A 284 -0.60 -16.28 -14.28
C ALA A 284 -1.42 -15.01 -14.00
N GLY A 285 -2.69 -14.99 -14.41
CA GLY A 285 -3.62 -13.90 -14.14
C GLY A 285 -3.90 -13.65 -12.65
N ARG A 286 -3.75 -14.68 -11.79
CA ARG A 286 -3.89 -14.51 -10.33
C ARG A 286 -2.98 -13.45 -9.74
N GLU A 287 -1.82 -13.17 -10.34
CA GLU A 287 -0.90 -12.12 -9.89
C GLU A 287 -1.50 -10.72 -10.08
N VAL A 288 -2.16 -10.51 -11.22
CA VAL A 288 -2.74 -9.22 -11.61
C VAL A 288 -4.21 -9.07 -11.21
N ASP A 289 -4.87 -10.15 -10.78
CA ASP A 289 -6.21 -10.14 -10.18
C ASP A 289 -6.15 -10.49 -8.67
N SER A 290 -5.35 -9.73 -7.94
CA SER A 290 -4.97 -10.03 -6.56
C SER A 290 -5.63 -9.11 -5.52
N LEU A 291 -6.91 -8.76 -5.70
CA LEU A 291 -7.61 -7.85 -4.79
C LEU A 291 -7.61 -8.34 -3.33
N GLY A 292 -7.83 -9.64 -3.12
CA GLY A 292 -7.76 -10.25 -1.80
C GLY A 292 -6.40 -10.05 -1.12
N ILE A 293 -5.28 -10.26 -1.83
CA ILE A 293 -3.94 -10.05 -1.26
C ILE A 293 -3.72 -8.58 -0.85
N MET A 294 -4.31 -7.65 -1.61
CA MET A 294 -4.18 -6.22 -1.38
C MET A 294 -4.99 -5.75 -0.16
N MET A 295 -6.15 -6.36 0.11
CA MET A 295 -7.15 -5.79 1.04
C MET A 295 -7.56 -6.71 2.22
N ASN A 296 -7.20 -8.00 2.22
CA ASN A 296 -7.70 -8.97 3.22
C ASN A 296 -6.88 -9.04 4.52
N GLN A 297 -6.02 -8.06 4.80
CA GLN A 297 -5.23 -8.11 6.03
C GLN A 297 -6.14 -8.24 7.26
N TRP A 298 -5.76 -9.13 8.17
CA TRP A 298 -6.40 -9.31 9.45
C TRP A 298 -5.35 -9.32 10.54
N TYR A 299 -5.45 -8.37 11.46
CA TYR A 299 -4.50 -8.22 12.55
C TYR A 299 -4.98 -8.96 13.80
N LYS A 300 -4.05 -9.67 14.43
CA LYS A 300 -4.23 -10.27 15.75
C LYS A 300 -3.05 -9.87 16.62
N SER A 301 -3.31 -8.99 17.59
CA SER A 301 -2.33 -8.49 18.54
C SER A 301 -3.06 -7.91 19.76
N ASN A 302 -2.31 -7.44 20.75
CA ASN A 302 -2.85 -6.69 21.88
C ASN A 302 -3.48 -5.32 21.51
N ALA A 303 -3.32 -4.87 20.26
CA ALA A 303 -3.99 -3.67 19.75
C ALA A 303 -5.38 -3.95 19.16
N VAL A 304 -5.79 -5.24 19.10
CA VAL A 304 -7.12 -5.67 18.65
C VAL A 304 -7.81 -6.37 19.81
N TYR A 305 -8.92 -5.80 20.28
CA TYR A 305 -9.73 -6.39 21.33
C TYR A 305 -10.65 -7.46 20.73
N LEU A 306 -10.63 -8.68 21.30
CA LEU A 306 -11.37 -9.85 20.81
C LEU A 306 -12.10 -10.62 21.91
N ASP A 307 -12.02 -10.17 23.17
CA ASP A 307 -12.48 -10.96 24.32
C ASP A 307 -14.01 -11.07 24.39
N ASP A 308 -14.74 -10.12 23.79
CA ASP A 308 -16.19 -10.08 23.67
C ASP A 308 -16.70 -10.50 22.28
N GLU A 309 -15.81 -10.96 21.40
CA GLU A 309 -16.15 -11.32 20.02
C GLU A 309 -16.43 -12.82 19.87
N SER A 310 -17.38 -13.13 19.00
CA SER A 310 -17.57 -14.50 18.52
C SER A 310 -16.39 -14.94 17.63
N PRO A 311 -16.18 -16.26 17.43
CA PRO A 311 -15.16 -16.74 16.50
C PRO A 311 -15.32 -16.12 15.12
N ARG A 312 -14.19 -15.70 14.51
CA ARG A 312 -14.18 -15.12 13.18
C ARG A 312 -14.87 -16.06 12.17
N PRO A 313 -15.79 -15.55 11.33
CA PRO A 313 -16.36 -16.32 10.24
C PRO A 313 -15.28 -16.90 9.30
N PRO A 314 -15.43 -18.14 8.82
CA PRO A 314 -14.49 -18.72 7.88
C PRO A 314 -14.48 -17.94 6.57
N PHE A 315 -13.28 -17.73 6.01
CA PHE A 315 -13.15 -17.10 4.70
C PHE A 315 -13.63 -18.05 3.59
N VAL A 316 -14.36 -17.52 2.62
CA VAL A 316 -14.91 -18.28 1.48
C VAL A 316 -14.29 -17.77 0.18
N GLY A 317 -13.72 -18.68 -0.61
CA GLY A 317 -13.11 -18.38 -1.92
C GLY A 317 -11.58 -18.44 -1.92
N ASP A 318 -10.96 -17.89 -2.96
CA ASP A 318 -9.50 -17.76 -3.05
C ASP A 318 -9.04 -16.46 -2.35
N PRO A 319 -8.25 -16.52 -1.27
CA PRO A 319 -7.86 -15.34 -0.48
C PRO A 319 -6.95 -14.37 -1.23
N ILE A 320 -6.39 -14.78 -2.37
CA ILE A 320 -5.60 -13.90 -3.24
C ILE A 320 -6.52 -12.99 -4.06
N ILE A 321 -7.66 -13.51 -4.51
CA ILE A 321 -8.54 -12.86 -5.48
C ILE A 321 -9.75 -12.23 -4.79
N VAL A 322 -10.46 -13.02 -3.98
CA VAL A 322 -11.73 -12.62 -3.37
C VAL A 322 -11.47 -11.71 -2.18
N VAL A 323 -12.12 -10.54 -2.17
CA VAL A 323 -12.06 -9.60 -1.05
C VAL A 323 -13.06 -9.97 0.04
N ASP A 324 -12.62 -9.89 1.29
CA ASP A 324 -13.41 -10.10 2.50
C ASP A 324 -13.58 -8.77 3.22
N ILE A 325 -14.64 -8.06 2.80
CA ILE A 325 -15.10 -6.80 3.38
C ILE A 325 -15.90 -7.11 4.64
N SER A 326 -15.34 -6.79 5.80
CA SER A 326 -15.92 -7.10 7.10
C SER A 326 -15.50 -6.07 8.13
N THR A 327 -16.35 -5.79 9.12
CA THR A 327 -15.98 -4.98 10.30
C THR A 327 -15.42 -5.83 11.46
N TYR A 328 -15.23 -7.14 11.28
CA TYR A 328 -14.72 -8.02 12.34
C TYR A 328 -13.39 -7.50 12.88
N PRO A 329 -13.18 -7.41 14.21
CA PRO A 329 -12.01 -6.72 14.74
C PRO A 329 -10.67 -7.21 14.18
N GLY A 330 -9.81 -6.24 13.86
CA GLY A 330 -8.54 -6.46 13.18
C GLY A 330 -8.62 -6.41 11.65
N LYS A 331 -9.81 -6.30 11.06
CA LYS A 331 -10.00 -6.02 9.63
C LYS A 331 -9.87 -4.53 9.32
N ARG A 332 -9.59 -4.23 8.05
CA ARG A 332 -9.67 -2.86 7.52
C ARG A 332 -11.10 -2.35 7.60
N LEU A 333 -11.28 -1.08 7.96
CA LEU A 333 -12.59 -0.42 7.93
C LEU A 333 -13.19 -0.48 6.51
N PRO A 334 -14.40 -1.05 6.33
CA PRO A 334 -15.04 -1.07 5.03
C PRO A 334 -15.30 0.33 4.47
N HIS A 335 -14.95 0.53 3.20
CA HIS A 335 -15.30 1.74 2.45
C HIS A 335 -16.83 1.85 2.27
N SER A 336 -17.41 3.03 2.41
CA SER A 336 -18.76 3.35 1.94
C SER A 336 -18.86 4.84 1.66
N TRP A 337 -19.59 5.23 0.62
CA TRP A 337 -19.80 6.62 0.27
C TRP A 337 -20.88 7.26 1.14
N LEU A 338 -20.50 8.30 1.86
CA LEU A 338 -21.34 9.07 2.76
C LEU A 338 -21.48 10.52 2.27
N SER A 339 -22.53 11.20 2.69
CA SER A 339 -22.72 12.64 2.45
C SER A 339 -23.17 13.36 3.71
N LYS A 340 -22.65 14.57 3.95
CA LYS A 340 -23.13 15.41 5.05
C LYS A 340 -24.51 16.03 4.71
N ASP A 341 -24.66 16.49 3.49
CA ASP A 341 -25.92 17.00 2.90
C ASP A 341 -26.00 16.66 1.40
N ILE A 342 -27.06 17.09 0.71
CA ILE A 342 -27.30 16.75 -0.71
C ILE A 342 -26.26 17.40 -1.64
N SER A 343 -25.72 18.55 -1.25
CA SER A 343 -24.79 19.36 -2.05
C SER A 343 -23.31 19.04 -1.79
N SER A 344 -23.01 18.31 -0.72
CA SER A 344 -21.65 18.02 -0.29
C SER A 344 -20.97 16.99 -1.20
N LYS A 345 -19.67 17.17 -1.43
CA LYS A 345 -18.82 16.13 -2.04
C LYS A 345 -18.91 14.84 -1.19
N PRO A 346 -19.15 13.66 -1.80
CA PRO A 346 -19.14 12.40 -1.08
C PRO A 346 -17.81 12.18 -0.35
N ILE A 347 -17.90 11.54 0.82
CA ILE A 347 -16.77 11.20 1.68
C ILE A 347 -16.78 9.72 2.00
N SER A 348 -15.61 9.08 2.02
CA SER A 348 -15.50 7.67 2.41
C SER A 348 -15.59 7.54 3.93
N THR A 349 -16.15 6.44 4.43
CA THR A 349 -15.96 5.99 5.84
C THR A 349 -14.49 5.99 6.26
N THR A 350 -13.57 5.62 5.36
CA THR A 350 -12.12 5.63 5.61
C THR A 350 -11.54 7.03 5.75
N ASP A 351 -12.18 8.06 5.18
CA ASP A 351 -11.79 9.46 5.36
C ASP A 351 -12.25 10.02 6.71
N LEU A 352 -13.34 9.45 7.28
CA LEU A 352 -13.81 9.79 8.62
C LEU A 352 -12.88 9.22 9.68
N ALA A 353 -12.42 7.98 9.50
CA ALA A 353 -11.45 7.33 10.39
C ALA A 353 -10.01 7.85 10.17
N GLY A 354 -9.08 7.42 11.03
CA GLY A 354 -7.67 7.79 10.95
C GLY A 354 -7.36 9.20 11.47
N LYS A 355 -6.46 9.90 10.78
CA LYS A 355 -5.98 11.27 11.12
C LYS A 355 -5.32 11.34 12.50
N GLY A 356 -4.62 10.26 12.89
CA GLY A 356 -3.92 10.19 14.18
C GLY A 356 -4.84 10.09 15.39
N SER A 357 -6.07 9.63 15.20
CA SER A 357 -7.08 9.51 16.26
C SER A 357 -7.88 8.23 16.12
N PHE A 358 -8.40 7.74 17.24
CA PHE A 358 -9.42 6.69 17.21
C PHE A 358 -10.74 7.27 16.68
N CYS A 359 -11.52 6.42 16.03
CA CYS A 359 -12.81 6.79 15.46
C CYS A 359 -13.88 5.77 15.86
N LEU A 360 -15.02 6.26 16.36
CA LEU A 360 -16.20 5.47 16.66
C LEU A 360 -17.32 5.84 15.68
N LEU A 361 -17.78 4.86 14.91
CA LEU A 361 -18.92 5.01 14.01
C LEU A 361 -20.15 4.36 14.64
N THR A 362 -21.29 5.05 14.61
CA THR A 362 -22.55 4.56 15.18
C THR A 362 -23.74 4.91 14.28
N GLY A 363 -24.95 4.51 14.67
CA GLY A 363 -26.19 4.78 13.94
C GLY A 363 -27.27 5.37 14.85
N HIS A 364 -28.53 5.22 14.45
CA HIS A 364 -29.69 5.60 15.27
C HIS A 364 -29.70 4.83 16.60
N GLY A 365 -29.96 5.51 17.72
CA GLY A 365 -29.87 4.93 19.07
C GLY A 365 -28.44 4.89 19.63
N GLY A 366 -27.45 5.38 18.87
CA GLY A 366 -26.04 5.43 19.22
C GLY A 366 -25.59 6.65 20.00
N GLU A 367 -26.51 7.50 20.46
CA GLU A 367 -26.18 8.79 21.08
C GLU A 367 -25.37 8.61 22.37
N ALA A 368 -25.69 7.56 23.15
CA ALA A 368 -24.95 7.20 24.35
C ALA A 368 -23.48 6.85 24.04
N TRP A 369 -23.22 6.20 22.91
CA TRP A 369 -21.86 5.85 22.49
C TRP A 369 -20.98 7.07 22.21
N LYS A 370 -21.55 8.13 21.61
CA LYS A 370 -20.82 9.39 21.38
C LYS A 370 -20.42 10.04 22.71
N LEU A 371 -21.32 10.06 23.69
CA LEU A 371 -21.05 10.58 25.04
C LEU A 371 -19.95 9.77 25.75
N VAL A 372 -20.02 8.44 25.68
CA VAL A 372 -19.01 7.55 26.26
C VAL A 372 -17.66 7.75 25.59
N ALA A 373 -17.60 7.83 24.25
CA ALA A 373 -16.36 8.08 23.51
C ALA A 373 -15.66 9.37 23.96
N THR A 374 -16.42 10.46 24.14
CA THR A 374 -15.88 11.71 24.67
C THR A 374 -15.34 11.53 26.09
N LYS A 375 -16.12 10.92 26.99
CA LYS A 375 -15.70 10.70 28.39
C LYS A 375 -14.44 9.84 28.48
N VAL A 376 -14.39 8.73 27.76
CA VAL A 376 -13.23 7.83 27.72
C VAL A 376 -12.02 8.55 27.14
N GLY A 377 -12.19 9.29 26.04
CA GLY A 377 -11.11 10.05 25.44
C GLY A 377 -10.53 11.11 26.38
N THR A 378 -11.37 11.79 27.15
CA THR A 378 -10.92 12.73 28.19
C THR A 378 -10.16 12.04 29.32
N VAL A 379 -10.67 10.92 29.83
CA VAL A 379 -10.04 10.19 30.94
C VAL A 379 -8.68 9.61 30.54
N LEU A 380 -8.57 9.07 29.32
CA LEU A 380 -7.34 8.45 28.83
C LEU A 380 -6.36 9.44 28.19
N GLY A 381 -6.78 10.68 27.92
CA GLY A 381 -5.98 11.65 27.16
C GLY A 381 -5.76 11.25 25.71
N VAL A 382 -6.64 10.41 25.13
CA VAL A 382 -6.56 9.92 23.75
C VAL A 382 -7.78 10.41 22.98
N PRO A 383 -7.62 11.15 21.86
CA PRO A 383 -8.77 11.66 21.11
C PRO A 383 -9.53 10.51 20.44
N ILE A 384 -10.85 10.44 20.72
CA ILE A 384 -11.79 9.54 20.05
C ILE A 384 -12.83 10.41 19.33
N ARG A 385 -12.74 10.48 18.00
CA ARG A 385 -13.75 11.13 17.17
C ARG A 385 -14.95 10.20 17.04
N SER A 386 -16.17 10.73 17.10
CA SER A 386 -17.37 9.91 16.97
C SER A 386 -18.35 10.50 15.96
N PHE A 387 -18.88 9.65 15.09
CA PHE A 387 -19.80 10.04 14.02
C PHE A 387 -20.97 9.08 13.94
N ALA A 388 -22.17 9.62 13.75
CA ALA A 388 -23.40 8.87 13.55
C ALA A 388 -23.79 8.87 12.06
N ILE A 389 -24.03 7.69 11.50
CA ILE A 389 -24.37 7.48 10.09
C ILE A 389 -25.83 7.00 10.00
N GLY A 390 -26.68 7.76 9.33
CA GLY A 390 -28.10 7.50 9.25
C GLY A 390 -28.91 8.68 8.72
N TRP A 391 -30.21 8.49 8.57
CA TRP A 391 -31.09 9.55 8.08
C TRP A 391 -31.25 10.64 9.15
N GLY A 392 -30.79 11.86 8.87
CA GLY A 392 -30.84 12.97 9.83
C GLY A 392 -29.76 12.91 10.92
N LEU A 393 -28.72 12.09 10.76
CA LEU A 393 -27.54 12.04 11.64
C LEU A 393 -26.37 12.85 11.03
N ASP A 394 -25.16 12.72 11.57
CA ASP A 394 -23.99 13.50 11.14
C ASP A 394 -23.67 13.29 9.64
N TYR A 395 -23.86 12.05 9.16
CA TYR A 395 -23.68 11.65 7.76
C TYR A 395 -24.80 10.74 7.29
N ARG A 396 -25.18 10.88 6.02
CA ARG A 396 -26.13 10.01 5.33
C ARG A 396 -25.39 8.97 4.50
N ASP A 397 -25.86 7.73 4.59
CA ASP A 397 -25.40 6.61 3.78
C ASP A 397 -26.05 6.68 2.38
N ILE A 398 -25.27 7.07 1.36
CA ILE A 398 -25.81 7.48 0.05
C ILE A 398 -26.49 6.31 -0.66
N TYR A 399 -25.82 5.16 -0.68
CA TYR A 399 -26.26 3.97 -1.42
C TYR A 399 -26.76 2.85 -0.52
N ARG A 400 -26.81 3.08 0.79
CA ARG A 400 -27.11 2.08 1.83
C ARG A 400 -26.04 1.00 2.00
N ASP A 401 -24.84 1.23 1.44
CA ASP A 401 -23.73 0.29 1.51
C ASP A 401 -23.23 0.12 2.93
N TRP A 402 -23.15 1.20 3.71
CA TRP A 402 -22.73 1.14 5.11
C TRP A 402 -23.71 0.31 5.92
N GLN A 403 -25.01 0.59 5.76
CA GLN A 403 -26.07 -0.14 6.46
C GLN A 403 -26.05 -1.62 6.09
N VAL A 404 -25.88 -1.99 4.82
CA VAL A 404 -25.82 -3.41 4.41
C VAL A 404 -24.63 -4.08 5.07
N ARG A 405 -23.44 -3.48 5.00
CA ARG A 405 -22.19 -4.04 5.56
C ARG A 405 -22.23 -4.14 7.08
N PHE A 406 -22.95 -3.24 7.75
CA PHE A 406 -23.15 -3.26 9.20
C PHE A 406 -24.26 -4.25 9.63
N LYS A 407 -25.37 -4.34 8.88
CA LYS A 407 -26.51 -5.23 9.22
C LYS A 407 -26.29 -6.71 8.95
N THR A 408 -25.46 -7.10 7.98
CA THR A 408 -24.99 -8.50 7.89
C THR A 408 -24.21 -8.95 9.12
N MET A 409 -23.90 -8.03 10.05
CA MET A 409 -23.12 -8.28 11.26
C MET A 409 -24.01 -8.25 12.53
N ASP A 410 -25.05 -7.41 12.58
CA ASP A 410 -26.07 -7.45 13.64
C ASP A 410 -26.92 -8.74 13.63
N ALA A 411 -27.05 -9.42 12.48
CA ALA A 411 -27.71 -10.74 12.42
C ALA A 411 -26.98 -11.84 13.22
N PHE A 412 -25.71 -11.62 13.61
CA PHE A 412 -24.94 -12.52 14.46
C PHE A 412 -24.84 -12.06 15.92
N LEU A 413 -25.11 -10.79 16.22
CA LEU A 413 -25.07 -10.22 17.58
C LEU A 413 -26.45 -10.08 18.23
N PHE A 414 -27.52 -10.00 17.44
CA PHE A 414 -28.90 -10.10 17.91
C PHE A 414 -29.54 -11.36 17.37
N GLY A 415 -29.33 -12.48 18.08
CA GLY A 415 -30.30 -13.56 18.02
C GLY A 415 -31.67 -12.98 18.35
N GLN A 416 -32.61 -13.10 17.41
CA GLN A 416 -34.05 -12.89 17.55
C GLN A 416 -34.49 -12.05 18.77
N MET A 417 -34.59 -10.74 18.60
CA MET A 417 -35.72 -10.04 19.21
C MET A 417 -36.69 -9.68 18.09
N ASP A 418 -37.65 -10.58 17.89
CA ASP A 418 -38.91 -10.29 17.22
C ASP A 418 -39.56 -9.09 17.90
N LEU A 419 -39.38 -7.92 17.31
CA LEU A 419 -40.33 -6.81 17.40
C LEU A 419 -41.06 -6.75 16.06
N LEU A 420 -41.80 -7.81 15.75
CA LEU A 420 -43.00 -7.66 14.93
C LEU A 420 -44.07 -7.05 15.83
N HIS A 421 -44.29 -5.76 15.61
CA HIS A 421 -45.46 -5.03 16.06
C HIS A 421 -46.72 -5.89 15.92
N GLY A 422 -47.40 -6.11 17.05
CA GLY A 422 -48.85 -6.07 17.01
C GLY A 422 -49.27 -4.67 16.59
N ASP A 423 -49.99 -4.56 15.48
CA ASP A 423 -51.31 -3.96 15.53
C ASP A 423 -52.22 -4.40 14.36
N GLN A 424 -53.41 -4.81 14.78
CA GLN A 424 -54.71 -4.97 14.13
C GLN A 424 -54.88 -4.79 12.60
N GLN A 425 -55.48 -5.81 11.96
CA GLN A 425 -56.79 -5.70 11.27
C GLN A 425 -57.31 -7.08 10.79
N ARG A 426 -58.15 -7.74 11.61
CA ARG A 426 -59.47 -8.35 11.31
C ARG A 426 -59.90 -9.33 12.39
#